data_AF-A0A7G9B4Z9-F1
#
_entry.id   AF-A0A7G9B4Z9-F1
#
_cell.length_a   1.000
_cell.length_b   1.000
_cell.length_c   1.000
_cell.angle_alpha   90.00
_cell.angle_beta   90.00
_cell.angle_gamma   90.00
#
_symmetry.space_group_name_H-M   'P 1'
#
loop_
_entity.id
_entity.type
_entity.pdbx_description
1 polymer ?
#
loop_
_entity_poly.entity_id
_entity_poly.type
_entity_poly.pdbx_seq_one_letter_code
_entity_poly.pdbx_strand_id
1 'polypeptide(L)' 'MQILAQRLKELREGRRLYQKEMAELLGLSLRGYQSYETDQSEPKLKTLIALADYFDVSIDYLVGRTDGKCTGKSKKESNL' A
#
# COMPACT_ATOMS: atom_id res chain seq x y z
N MET A 1 -6.04 15.53 -6.11
CA MET A 1 -5.57 14.58 -5.07
C MET A 1 -5.70 13.20 -5.67
N GLN A 2 -4.58 12.53 -5.98
CA GLN A 2 -4.61 11.20 -6.57
C GLN A 2 -5.17 10.17 -5.59
N ILE A 3 -6.00 9.26 -6.11
CA ILE A 3 -6.69 8.19 -5.38
C ILE A 3 -5.72 7.26 -4.63
N LEU A 4 -4.53 7.03 -5.21
CA LEU A 4 -3.48 6.19 -4.62
C LEU A 4 -2.97 6.76 -3.30
N ALA A 5 -2.61 8.05 -3.27
CA ALA A 5 -2.10 8.72 -2.08
C ALA A 5 -3.09 8.62 -0.92
N GLN A 6 -4.38 8.86 -1.20
CA GLN A 6 -5.45 8.76 -0.23
C GLN A 6 -5.61 7.33 0.31
N ARG A 7 -5.65 6.32 -0.56
CA ARG A 7 -5.81 4.91 -0.15
C ARG A 7 -4.62 4.40 0.67
N LEU A 8 -3.40 4.79 0.33
CA LEU A 8 -2.22 4.44 1.13
C LEU A 8 -2.30 4.99 2.55
N LYS A 9 -2.69 6.26 2.68
CA LYS A 9 -2.87 6.90 3.97
C LYS A 9 -3.96 6.20 4.80
N GLU A 10 -5.12 5.93 4.20
CA GLU A 10 -6.24 5.25 4.87
C GLU A 10 -5.87 3.84 5.33
N LEU A 11 -5.20 3.06 4.47
CA LEU A 11 -4.75 1.70 4.80
C LEU A 11 -3.72 1.70 5.94
N ARG A 12 -2.77 2.63 5.90
CA ARG A 12 -1.77 2.80 6.96
C ARG A 12 -2.42 3.17 8.28
N GLU A 13 -3.31 4.17 8.28
CA GLU A 13 -4.01 4.63 9.48
C GLU A 13 -4.95 3.56 10.03
N GLY A 14 -5.63 2.81 9.17
CA GLY A 14 -6.46 1.67 9.55
C GLY A 14 -5.68 0.55 10.25
N ARG A 15 -4.38 0.43 9.99
CA ARG A 15 -3.47 -0.49 10.69
C ARG A 15 -2.71 0.15 11.86
N ARG A 16 -2.98 1.43 12.17
CA ARG A 16 -2.32 2.21 13.23
C ARG A 16 -0.80 2.30 13.08
N LEU A 17 -0.33 2.39 11.84
CA LEU A 17 1.09 2.48 11.52
C LEU A 17 1.53 3.94 11.31
N TYR A 18 2.74 4.25 11.73
CA TYR A 18 3.43 5.49 11.42
C TYR A 18 4.05 5.43 10.01
N GLN A 19 4.22 6.59 9.37
CA GLN A 19 4.87 6.68 8.06
C GLN A 19 6.31 6.14 8.08
N LYS A 20 7.00 6.25 9.22
CA LYS A 20 8.36 5.73 9.42
C LYS A 20 8.39 4.21 9.37
N GLU A 21 7.41 3.54 9.95
CA GLU A 21 7.32 2.07 9.95
C GLU A 21 7.09 1.54 8.54
N MET A 22 6.23 2.20 7.76
CA MET A 22 6.02 1.85 6.35
C MET A 22 7.28 2.09 5.51
N ALA A 23 8.01 3.19 5.76
CA ALA A 23 9.27 3.45 5.08
C ALA A 23 10.31 2.36 5.39
N GLU A 24 10.45 1.97 6.66
CA GLU A 24 11.34 0.89 7.09
C GLU A 24 10.96 -0.46 6.46
N LEU A 25 9.67 -0.81 6.45
CA LEU A 25 9.16 -2.04 5.84
C LEU A 25 9.45 -2.12 4.33
N LEU A 26 9.39 -0.99 3.63
CA LEU A 26 9.61 -0.91 2.19
C LEU A 26 11.08 -0.66 1.81
N GLY A 27 11.98 -0.50 2.80
CA GLY A 27 13.38 -0.13 2.56
C GLY A 27 13.53 1.25 1.91
N LEU A 28 12.65 2.19 2.23
CA LEU A 28 12.61 3.55 1.71
C LEU A 28 13.03 4.57 2.76
N SER A 29 13.39 5.77 2.31
CA SER A 29 13.49 6.92 3.22
C SER A 29 12.09 7.37 3.66
N LEU A 30 11.99 7.94 4.86
CA LEU A 30 10.73 8.52 5.36
C LEU A 30 10.12 9.51 4.36
N ARG A 31 10.95 10.41 3.81
CA ARG A 31 10.54 11.38 2.79
C ARG A 31 10.04 10.69 1.52
N GLY A 32 10.66 9.59 1.13
CA GLY A 32 10.22 8.77 0.00
C GLY A 32 8.78 8.28 0.20
N TYR A 33 8.49 7.66 1.34
CA TYR A 33 7.13 7.19 1.64
C TYR A 33 6.12 8.35 1.79
N GLN A 34 6.51 9.44 2.46
CA GLN A 34 5.67 10.64 2.59
C GLN A 34 5.30 11.24 1.23
N SER A 35 6.22 11.21 0.26
CA SER A 35 5.94 11.71 -1.08
C SER A 35 4.84 10.92 -1.80
N TYR A 36 4.65 9.64 -1.45
CA TYR A 36 3.55 8.83 -1.98
C TYR A 36 2.20 9.22 -1.36
N GLU A 37 2.14 9.41 -0.03
CA GLU A 37 0.90 9.84 0.65
C GLU A 37 0.52 11.30 0.39
N THR A 38 1.45 12.11 -0.12
CA THR A 38 1.23 13.52 -0.47
C THR A 38 1.18 13.76 -1.97
N ASP A 39 1.15 12.68 -2.78
CA ASP A 39 0.99 12.78 -4.24
C ASP A 39 2.12 13.56 -4.95
N GLN A 40 3.31 13.59 -4.33
CA GLN A 40 4.50 14.25 -4.86
C GLN A 40 5.34 13.33 -5.74
N SER A 41 5.21 12.01 -5.56
CA SER A 41 5.86 11.03 -6.42
C SER A 41 5.06 9.73 -6.48
N GLU A 42 5.35 8.91 -7.50
CA GLU A 42 4.68 7.62 -7.69
C GLU A 42 5.57 6.46 -7.20
N PRO A 43 4.98 5.47 -6.51
CA PRO A 43 5.69 4.25 -6.17
C PRO A 43 6.01 3.45 -7.43
N LYS A 44 7.22 2.89 -7.49
CA LYS A 44 7.59 1.96 -8.56
C LYS A 44 6.75 0.69 -8.47
N LEU A 45 6.58 -0.02 -9.58
CA LEU A 45 5.80 -1.27 -9.64
C LEU A 45 6.13 -2.26 -8.52
N LYS A 46 7.42 -2.47 -8.20
CA LYS A 46 7.84 -3.35 -7.10
C LYS A 46 7.30 -2.91 -5.74
N THR A 47 7.35 -1.60 -5.46
CA THR A 47 6.82 -1.01 -4.23
C THR A 47 5.30 -1.10 -4.20
N LEU A 48 4.63 -0.88 -5.33
CA LEU A 48 3.18 -0.98 -5.45
C LEU A 48 2.68 -2.41 -5.20
N ILE A 49 3.39 -3.42 -5.73
CA ILE A 49 3.13 -4.85 -5.44
C ILE A 49 3.32 -5.13 -3.94
N ALA A 50 4.43 -4.68 -3.35
CA ALA A 50 4.69 -4.89 -1.93
C ALA A 50 3.63 -4.25 -1.02
N LEU A 51 3.15 -3.05 -1.38
CA LEU A 51 2.05 -2.38 -0.70
C LEU A 51 0.73 -3.17 -0.82
N ALA A 52 0.42 -3.64 -2.02
CA ALA A 52 -0.78 -4.45 -2.27
C ALA A 52 -0.75 -5.75 -1.46
N ASP A 53 0.38 -6.45 -1.45
CA ASP A 53 0.59 -7.67 -0.68
C ASP A 53 0.54 -7.41 0.82
N TYR A 54 1.17 -6.34 1.30
CA TYR A 54 1.19 -6.01 2.72
C TYR A 54 -0.21 -5.70 3.24
N PHE A 55 -0.98 -4.89 2.51
CA PHE A 55 -2.32 -4.50 2.90
C PHE A 55 -3.40 -5.53 2.58
N ASP A 56 -3.03 -6.62 1.89
CA ASP A 56 -3.95 -7.64 1.36
C ASP A 56 -5.08 -7.00 0.53
N VAL A 57 -4.68 -6.20 -0.45
CA VAL A 57 -5.57 -5.54 -1.42
C VAL A 57 -5.04 -5.73 -2.84
N SER A 58 -5.90 -5.56 -3.85
CA SER A 58 -5.44 -5.57 -5.24
C SER A 58 -4.71 -4.27 -5.61
N ILE A 59 -3.84 -4.34 -6.62
CA ILE A 59 -3.24 -3.13 -7.20
C ILE A 59 -4.32 -2.25 -7.82
N ASP A 60 -5.32 -2.83 -8.48
CA ASP A 60 -6.47 -2.09 -9.03
C ASP A 60 -7.19 -1.27 -7.95
N TYR A 61 -7.29 -1.80 -6.73
CA TYR A 61 -7.76 -1.02 -5.58
C TYR A 61 -6.75 0.06 -5.21
N LEU A 62 -5.45 -0.20 -5.09
CA LEU A 62 -4.53 0.88 -4.74
C LEU A 62 -4.58 2.05 -5.73
N VAL A 63 -4.65 1.79 -7.03
CA VAL A 63 -4.59 2.82 -8.07
C VAL A 63 -5.95 3.38 -8.51
N GLY A 64 -7.05 2.96 -7.88
CA GLY A 64 -8.38 3.53 -8.15
C GLY A 64 -9.11 2.99 -9.38
N ARG A 65 -8.69 1.83 -9.93
CA ARG A 65 -9.41 1.15 -11.02
C ARG A 65 -10.67 0.42 -10.53
N THR A 66 -10.74 0.11 -9.24
CA THR A 66 -11.91 -0.49 -8.58
C THR A 66 -12.01 -0.02 -7.13
N ASP A 67 -13.21 0.00 -6.57
CA ASP A 67 -13.44 0.28 -5.14
C ASP A 67 -13.42 -1.00 -4.28
N GLY A 68 -13.47 -2.18 -4.92
CA GLY A 68 -13.38 -3.46 -4.24
C GLY A 68 -11.93 -3.78 -3.84
N LYS A 69 -11.69 -4.00 -2.55
CA LYS A 69 -10.38 -4.44 -2.01
C LYS A 69 -9.95 -5.84 -2.49
N CYS A 70 -10.82 -6.57 -3.17
CA CYS A 70 -10.73 -8.01 -3.45
C CYS A 70 -9.34 -8.48 -3.90
N THR A 71 -8.69 -9.30 -3.07
CA THR A 71 -7.56 -10.12 -3.46
C THR A 71 -8.05 -11.51 -3.87
N GLY A 72 -7.67 -11.97 -5.06
CA GLY A 72 -7.94 -13.34 -5.51
C GLY A 72 -7.07 -14.40 -4.81
N LYS A 73 -6.48 -14.07 -3.65
CA LYS A 73 -5.65 -15.02 -2.90
C LYS A 73 -6.56 -15.85 -2.00
N SER A 74 -7.06 -16.96 -2.54
CA SER A 74 -7.44 -18.11 -1.72
C SER A 74 -6.30 -18.37 -0.73
N LYS A 75 -6.61 -18.41 0.57
CA LYS A 75 -5.70 -18.83 1.63
C LYS A 75 -4.90 -20.05 1.16
N LYS A 76 -3.65 -19.88 0.76
CA LYS A 76 -2.73 -21.02 0.69
C LYS A 76 -2.34 -21.32 2.13
N GLU A 77 -3.02 -22.33 2.65
CA GLU A 77 -2.64 -23.21 3.76
C GLU A 77 -1.24 -22.92 4.34
N SER A 78 -1.19 -22.40 5.56
CA SER A 78 -0.15 -22.83 6.50
C SER A 78 -0.74 -23.97 7.30
N ASN A 79 -0.55 -25.19 6.80
CA ASN A 79 -0.68 -26.41 7.60
C ASN A 79 0.15 -26.26 8.87
N LEU A 80 -0.50 -26.45 10.02
CA LEU A 80 0.12 -27.04 11.20
C LEU A 80 -0.81 -28.14 11.71
#